data_AF-Q8VMY6-F1
#
_entry.id   AF-Q8VMY6-F1
#
_cell.length_a   1.000
_cell.length_b   1.000
_cell.length_c   1.000
_cell.angle_alpha   90.00
_cell.angle_beta   90.00
_cell.angle_gamma   90.00
#
_symmetry.space_group_name_H-M   'P 1'
#
loop_
_entity.id
_entity.type
_entity.pdbx_description
1 polymer ?
#
loop_
_entity_poly.entity_id
_entity_poly.type
_entity_poly.pdbx_seq_one_letter_code
_entity_poly.pdbx_strand_id
1 'polypeptide(L)'
;NAKQTCGKYFKQALQDYKEDKLNTAFYKLGLSIHYFTDCSQPMHANNFTAVSNPIGFHSAYENYVDSIKCNYQATESMEVKKFCVDTPEEWLRENAKRAQADYDKIVNANTKKSYLEGNSKWKKDIDKPTGERLQDSMQTLAGFIDFWYKKADQ
;
A
#
# COMPACT_ATOMS: atom_id res chain seq x y z
N ASN A 1 -5.89 1.13 -14.64
CA ASN A 1 -5.66 0.33 -13.40
C ASN A 1 -4.78 1.14 -12.43
N ALA A 2 -4.57 0.69 -11.19
CA ALA A 2 -3.85 1.46 -10.15
C ALA A 2 -2.48 1.98 -10.64
N LYS A 3 -1.73 1.19 -11.42
CA LYS A 3 -0.45 1.61 -12.03
C LYS A 3 -0.57 2.88 -12.86
N GLN A 4 -1.48 2.89 -13.84
CA GLN A 4 -1.68 4.04 -14.73
C GLN A 4 -2.22 5.25 -13.96
N THR A 5 -3.13 5.03 -13.01
CA THR A 5 -3.75 6.11 -12.24
C THR A 5 -2.76 6.76 -11.26
N CYS A 6 -1.94 5.95 -10.57
CA CYS A 6 -0.83 6.41 -9.73
C CYS A 6 0.14 7.28 -10.53
N GLY A 7 0.60 6.79 -11.68
CA GLY A 7 1.54 7.51 -12.55
C GLY A 7 0.95 8.81 -13.13
N LYS A 8 -0.34 8.80 -13.50
CA LYS A 8 -1.06 10.01 -13.93
C LYS A 8 -1.02 11.09 -12.86
N TYR A 9 -1.46 10.78 -11.64
CA TYR A 9 -1.53 11.77 -10.56
C TYR A 9 -0.14 12.21 -10.10
N PHE A 10 0.85 11.32 -10.12
CA PHE A 10 2.24 11.68 -9.84
C PHE A 10 2.76 12.76 -10.79
N LYS A 11 2.58 12.54 -12.10
CA LYS A 11 3.03 13.47 -13.15
C LYS A 11 2.28 14.80 -13.10
N GLN A 12 0.96 14.76 -12.84
CA GLN A 12 0.16 15.98 -12.68
C GLN A 12 0.53 16.75 -11.41
N ALA A 13 0.89 16.06 -10.32
CA ALA A 13 1.38 16.71 -9.10
C ALA A 13 2.71 17.43 -9.34
N LEU A 14 3.63 16.82 -10.10
CA LEU A 14 4.89 17.45 -10.50
C LEU A 14 4.66 18.70 -11.34
N GLN A 15 3.77 18.61 -12.33
CA GLN A 15 3.44 19.75 -13.19
C GLN A 15 2.89 20.92 -12.36
N ASP A 16 1.89 20.65 -11.51
CA ASP A 16 1.29 21.67 -10.67
C ASP A 16 2.30 22.30 -9.69
N TYR A 17 3.22 21.51 -9.14
CA TYR A 17 4.26 22.01 -8.26
C TYR A 17 5.20 22.99 -8.99
N LYS A 18 5.62 22.64 -10.21
CA LYS A 18 6.47 23.51 -11.07
C LYS A 18 5.78 24.79 -11.51
N GLU A 19 4.44 24.80 -11.50
CA GLU A 19 3.60 25.96 -11.82
C GLU A 19 3.18 26.75 -10.56
N ASP A 20 3.78 26.47 -9.39
CA ASP A 20 3.46 27.08 -8.08
C ASP A 20 2.00 26.89 -7.62
N LYS A 21 1.32 25.85 -8.14
CA LYS A 21 -0.05 25.48 -7.78
C LYS A 21 -0.04 24.49 -6.62
N LEU A 22 0.49 24.91 -5.47
CA LEU A 22 0.80 24.01 -4.36
C LEU A 22 -0.40 23.20 -3.85
N ASN A 23 -1.57 23.83 -3.71
CA ASN A 23 -2.78 23.13 -3.24
C ASN A 23 -3.16 21.95 -4.15
N THR A 24 -3.16 22.15 -5.47
CA THR A 24 -3.52 21.09 -6.41
C THR A 24 -2.38 20.09 -6.59
N ALA A 25 -1.12 20.54 -6.48
CA ALA A 25 0.04 19.67 -6.46
C ALA A 25 -0.03 18.64 -5.32
N PHE A 26 -0.21 19.09 -4.08
CA PHE A 26 -0.27 18.19 -2.92
C PHE A 26 -1.54 17.35 -2.89
N TYR A 27 -2.67 17.86 -3.37
CA TYR A 27 -3.89 17.05 -3.54
C TYR A 27 -3.64 15.87 -4.51
N LYS A 28 -3.06 16.15 -5.68
CA LYS A 28 -2.74 15.12 -6.68
C LYS A 28 -1.65 14.17 -6.18
N LEU A 29 -0.66 14.66 -5.42
CA LEU A 29 0.32 13.80 -4.78
C LEU A 29 -0.37 12.84 -3.81
N GLY A 30 -1.32 13.32 -2.99
CA GLY A 30 -2.13 12.49 -2.11
C GLY A 30 -2.90 11.39 -2.86
N LEU A 31 -3.48 11.70 -4.02
CA LEU A 31 -4.12 10.69 -4.87
C LEU A 31 -3.13 9.65 -5.40
N SER A 32 -1.93 10.08 -5.82
CA SER A 32 -0.87 9.15 -6.25
C SER A 32 -0.44 8.22 -5.11
N ILE A 33 -0.23 8.79 -3.92
CA ILE A 33 0.12 8.05 -2.70
C ILE A 33 -0.95 7.01 -2.38
N HIS A 34 -2.24 7.37 -2.44
CA HIS A 34 -3.34 6.45 -2.18
C HIS A 34 -3.26 5.19 -3.06
N TYR A 35 -3.12 5.35 -4.37
CA TYR A 35 -2.97 4.19 -5.28
C TYR A 35 -1.67 3.40 -5.03
N PHE A 36 -0.59 4.10 -4.67
CA PHE A 36 0.68 3.46 -4.34
C PHE A 36 0.55 2.58 -3.08
N THR A 37 -0.13 3.08 -2.04
CA THR A 37 -0.34 2.35 -0.78
C THR A 37 -1.39 1.27 -0.89
N ASP A 38 -2.42 1.42 -1.72
CA ASP A 38 -3.38 0.33 -2.00
C ASP A 38 -2.64 -0.88 -2.58
N CYS A 39 -1.71 -0.66 -3.51
CA CYS A 39 -0.88 -1.73 -4.06
C CYS A 39 0.14 -2.33 -3.07
N SER A 40 0.33 -1.73 -1.89
CA SER A 40 1.12 -2.34 -0.80
C SER A 40 0.31 -3.38 0.00
N GLN A 41 -1.02 -3.40 -0.18
CA GLN A 41 -1.91 -4.33 0.48
C GLN A 41 -2.04 -5.62 -0.36
N PRO A 42 -1.77 -6.82 0.21
CA PRO A 42 -1.66 -8.04 -0.58
C PRO A 42 -2.92 -8.47 -1.34
N MET A 43 -4.12 -8.17 -0.85
CA MET A 43 -5.37 -8.48 -1.54
C MET A 43 -5.57 -7.63 -2.80
N HIS A 44 -5.30 -6.31 -2.72
CA HIS A 44 -5.31 -5.39 -3.87
C HIS A 44 -4.28 -5.81 -4.93
N ALA A 45 -3.08 -6.24 -4.51
CA ALA A 45 -2.05 -6.75 -5.41
C ALA A 45 -2.41 -8.09 -6.10
N ASN A 46 -3.43 -8.80 -5.62
CA ASN A 46 -3.88 -10.10 -6.15
C ASN A 46 -5.32 -10.08 -6.66
N ASN A 47 -5.94 -8.91 -6.84
CA ASN A 47 -7.34 -8.78 -7.25
C ASN A 47 -8.32 -9.53 -6.33
N PHE A 48 -7.98 -9.72 -5.05
CA PHE A 48 -8.88 -10.25 -4.03
C PHE A 48 -9.69 -9.08 -3.48
N THR A 49 -10.98 -9.05 -3.76
CA THR A 49 -11.88 -7.92 -3.45
C THR A 49 -12.84 -8.27 -2.33
N ALA A 50 -13.68 -7.31 -1.92
CA ALA A 50 -14.77 -7.54 -0.97
C ALA A 50 -15.79 -8.60 -1.41
N VAL A 51 -15.85 -8.92 -2.71
CA VAL A 51 -16.75 -9.96 -3.26
C VAL A 51 -16.03 -11.27 -3.58
N SER A 52 -14.70 -11.34 -3.41
CA SER A 52 -13.95 -12.58 -3.53
C SER A 52 -14.29 -13.52 -2.37
N ASN A 53 -14.26 -14.85 -2.59
CA ASN A 53 -14.58 -15.81 -1.54
C ASN A 53 -13.44 -15.93 -0.50
N PRO A 54 -13.70 -15.74 0.81
CA PRO A 54 -14.99 -15.46 1.46
C PRO A 54 -15.46 -14.00 1.33
N ILE A 55 -16.73 -13.81 0.94
CA ILE A 55 -17.34 -12.48 0.77
C ILE A 55 -17.23 -11.69 2.09
N GLY A 56 -16.85 -10.42 1.97
CA GLY A 56 -16.67 -9.50 3.10
C GLY A 56 -15.32 -9.63 3.82
N PHE A 57 -14.53 -10.68 3.55
CA PHE A 57 -13.25 -10.89 4.25
C PHE A 57 -12.27 -9.74 4.03
N HIS A 58 -12.22 -9.19 2.81
CA HIS A 58 -11.37 -8.03 2.48
C HIS A 58 -11.70 -6.81 3.36
N SER A 59 -12.97 -6.42 3.42
CA SER A 59 -13.38 -5.26 4.22
C SER A 59 -13.22 -5.51 5.72
N ALA A 60 -13.50 -6.74 6.18
CA ALA A 60 -13.27 -7.12 7.57
C ALA A 60 -11.78 -7.09 7.95
N TYR A 61 -10.91 -7.50 7.03
CA TYR A 61 -9.46 -7.39 7.17
C TYR A 61 -9.04 -5.93 7.33
N GLU A 62 -9.44 -5.03 6.43
CA GLU A 62 -9.04 -3.62 6.48
C GLU A 62 -9.54 -2.94 7.77
N ASN A 63 -10.76 -3.22 8.20
CA ASN A 63 -11.30 -2.76 9.50
C ASN A 63 -10.48 -3.29 10.69
N TYR A 64 -9.97 -4.52 10.62
CA TYR A 64 -9.09 -5.05 11.65
C TYR A 64 -7.73 -4.36 11.65
N VAL A 65 -7.13 -4.11 10.48
CA VAL A 65 -5.85 -3.39 10.36
C VAL A 65 -5.93 -2.03 11.05
N ASP A 66 -7.04 -1.31 10.91
CA ASP A 66 -7.26 -0.03 11.59
C ASP A 66 -7.17 -0.12 13.12
N SER A 67 -7.54 -1.26 13.71
CA SER A 67 -7.46 -1.48 15.16
C SER A 67 -6.04 -1.81 15.67
N ILE A 68 -5.12 -2.24 14.80
CA ILE A 68 -3.77 -2.68 15.19
C ILE A 68 -2.64 -1.84 14.61
N LYS A 69 -2.89 -0.99 13.61
CA LYS A 69 -1.84 -0.26 12.88
C LYS A 69 -0.93 0.58 13.78
N CYS A 70 -1.43 1.10 14.90
CA CYS A 70 -0.64 1.86 15.87
C CYS A 70 0.46 1.03 16.55
N ASN A 71 0.34 -0.31 16.57
CA ASN A 71 1.36 -1.19 17.14
C ASN A 71 2.57 -1.38 16.21
N TYR A 72 2.46 -0.97 14.94
CA TYR A 72 3.47 -1.17 13.90
C TYR A 72 3.96 0.14 13.31
N GLN A 73 3.95 1.22 14.09
CA GLN A 73 4.42 2.53 13.65
C GLN A 73 5.87 2.50 13.19
N ALA A 74 6.21 3.45 12.33
CA ALA A 74 7.59 3.66 11.91
C ALA A 74 8.45 3.96 13.14
N THR A 75 9.65 3.41 13.17
CA THR A 75 10.66 3.68 14.21
C THR A 75 11.83 4.42 13.59
N GLU A 76 12.61 5.12 14.42
CA GLU A 76 13.80 5.85 13.96
C GLU A 76 14.84 4.94 13.27
N SER A 77 14.86 3.65 13.61
CA SER A 77 15.75 2.66 12.99
C SER A 77 15.29 2.15 11.61
N MET A 78 14.10 2.52 11.14
CA MET A 78 13.59 2.02 9.87
C MET A 78 14.22 2.76 8.68
N GLU A 79 14.87 2.00 7.80
CA GLU A 79 15.48 2.56 6.60
C GLU A 79 14.45 2.81 5.49
N VAL A 80 14.68 3.87 4.73
CA VAL A 80 13.89 4.17 3.52
C VAL A 80 14.23 3.16 2.42
N LYS A 81 13.21 2.50 1.86
CA LYS A 81 13.39 1.58 0.73
C LYS A 81 13.29 2.35 -0.58
N LYS A 82 14.35 2.27 -1.38
CA LYS A 82 14.44 2.89 -2.70
C LYS A 82 14.48 1.83 -3.78
N PHE A 83 13.82 2.10 -4.89
CA PHE A 83 13.88 1.25 -6.08
C PHE A 83 14.77 1.91 -7.13
N CYS A 84 15.59 1.12 -7.81
CA CYS A 84 16.42 1.57 -8.92
C CYS A 84 15.59 1.66 -10.22
N VAL A 85 14.51 2.44 -10.19
CA VAL A 85 13.58 2.62 -11.32
C VAL A 85 13.16 4.09 -11.44
N ASP A 86 12.96 4.53 -12.68
CA ASP A 86 12.84 5.97 -13.00
C ASP A 86 11.41 6.45 -13.26
N THR A 87 10.41 5.58 -13.16
CA THR A 87 9.00 5.94 -13.42
C THR A 87 8.11 5.59 -12.24
N PRO A 88 7.08 6.42 -11.94
CA PRO A 88 6.14 6.11 -10.86
C PRO A 88 5.36 4.81 -11.12
N GLU A 89 5.16 4.43 -12.39
CA GLU A 89 4.54 3.16 -12.76
C GLU A 89 5.40 1.94 -12.36
N GLU A 90 6.72 2.01 -12.52
CA GLU A 90 7.63 0.95 -12.09
C GLU A 90 7.80 0.94 -10.56
N TRP A 91 7.79 2.11 -9.90
CA TRP A 91 7.73 2.19 -8.43
C TRP A 91 6.52 1.44 -7.88
N LEU A 92 5.33 1.68 -8.43
CA LEU A 92 4.12 0.97 -8.01
C LEU A 92 4.23 -0.53 -8.32
N ARG A 93 4.79 -0.93 -9.46
CA ARG A 93 4.99 -2.33 -9.81
C ARG A 93 5.91 -3.05 -8.81
N GLU A 94 7.03 -2.45 -8.43
CA GLU A 94 7.93 -3.03 -7.43
C GLU A 94 7.25 -3.13 -6.05
N ASN A 95 6.48 -2.11 -5.65
CA ASN A 95 5.69 -2.16 -4.42
C ASN A 95 4.64 -3.30 -4.46
N ALA A 96 3.92 -3.42 -5.57
CA ALA A 96 2.91 -4.45 -5.77
C ALA A 96 3.48 -5.87 -5.73
N LYS A 97 4.67 -6.11 -6.32
CA LYS A 97 5.33 -7.43 -6.26
C LYS A 97 5.61 -7.87 -4.82
N ARG A 98 6.04 -6.93 -3.96
CA ARG A 98 6.34 -7.20 -2.55
C ARG A 98 5.07 -7.55 -1.77
N ALA A 99 3.98 -6.84 -2.02
CA ALA A 99 2.68 -7.15 -1.44
C ALA A 99 2.13 -8.49 -1.97
N GLN A 100 2.32 -8.75 -3.27
CA GLN A 100 1.86 -9.97 -3.91
C GLN A 100 2.50 -11.22 -3.28
N ALA A 101 3.81 -11.16 -2.99
CA ALA A 101 4.54 -12.26 -2.35
C ALA A 101 4.03 -12.61 -0.95
N ASP A 102 3.36 -11.69 -0.26
CA ASP A 102 2.83 -11.87 1.10
C ASP A 102 1.35 -12.26 1.12
N TYR A 103 0.71 -12.45 -0.04
CA TYR A 103 -0.71 -12.74 -0.13
C TYR A 103 -1.12 -13.99 0.65
N ASP A 104 -0.44 -15.12 0.46
CA ASP A 104 -0.78 -16.37 1.13
C ASP A 104 -0.52 -16.33 2.64
N LYS A 105 0.25 -15.34 3.14
CA LYS A 105 0.41 -15.11 4.58
C LYS A 105 -0.86 -14.54 5.20
N ILE A 106 -1.68 -13.84 4.43
CA ILE A 106 -2.93 -13.21 4.88
C ILE A 106 -4.15 -14.01 4.44
N VAL A 107 -4.17 -14.45 3.18
CA VAL A 107 -5.30 -15.13 2.54
C VAL A 107 -4.94 -16.57 2.25
N ASN A 108 -5.27 -17.47 3.16
CA ASN A 108 -5.01 -18.91 3.02
C ASN A 108 -6.18 -19.75 3.57
N ALA A 109 -6.09 -21.08 3.44
CA ALA A 109 -7.17 -21.97 3.86
C ALA A 109 -7.55 -21.79 5.34
N ASN A 110 -6.58 -21.54 6.22
CA ASN A 110 -6.84 -21.39 7.65
C ASN A 110 -7.55 -20.07 7.97
N THR A 111 -7.08 -18.96 7.41
CA THR A 111 -7.69 -17.64 7.65
C THR A 111 -9.09 -17.58 7.04
N LYS A 112 -9.30 -18.16 5.85
CA LYS A 112 -10.62 -18.27 5.23
C LYS A 112 -11.58 -19.12 6.07
N LYS A 113 -11.14 -20.28 6.55
CA LYS A 113 -11.96 -21.17 7.40
C LYS A 113 -12.37 -20.48 8.69
N SER A 114 -11.40 -19.90 9.41
CA SER A 114 -11.64 -19.20 10.67
C SER A 114 -12.60 -18.01 10.51
N TYR A 115 -12.47 -17.24 9.42
CA TYR A 115 -13.39 -16.16 9.10
C TYR A 115 -14.83 -16.65 8.87
N LEU A 116 -14.99 -17.73 8.08
CA LEU A 116 -16.31 -18.32 7.81
C LEU A 116 -16.97 -18.93 9.06
N GLU A 117 -16.17 -19.45 9.98
CA GLU A 117 -16.64 -19.94 11.29
C GLU A 117 -17.01 -18.81 12.28
N GLY A 118 -16.80 -17.54 11.91
CA GLY A 118 -17.12 -16.39 12.73
C GLY A 118 -16.21 -16.21 13.95
N ASN A 119 -15.08 -16.92 14.02
CA ASN A 119 -14.14 -16.81 15.14
C ASN A 119 -13.01 -15.82 14.83
N SER A 120 -12.35 -15.31 15.87
CA SER A 120 -11.30 -14.28 15.76
C SER A 120 -9.90 -14.84 15.52
N LYS A 121 -9.75 -16.15 15.26
CA LYS A 121 -8.43 -16.79 15.08
C LYS A 121 -7.68 -16.21 13.86
N TRP A 122 -8.39 -15.95 12.76
CA TRP A 122 -7.80 -15.36 11.56
C TRP A 122 -7.09 -14.04 11.85
N LYS A 123 -7.59 -13.22 12.79
CA LYS A 123 -6.96 -11.96 13.20
C LYS A 123 -5.57 -12.20 13.81
N LYS A 124 -5.45 -13.19 14.69
CA LYS A 124 -4.17 -13.58 15.31
C LYS A 124 -3.19 -14.14 14.28
N ASP A 125 -3.70 -14.93 13.34
CA ASP A 125 -2.86 -15.60 12.32
C ASP A 125 -2.24 -14.60 11.33
N ILE A 126 -2.92 -13.48 11.05
CA ILE A 126 -2.45 -12.45 10.11
C ILE A 126 -1.75 -11.25 10.77
N ASP A 127 -1.83 -11.11 12.09
CA ASP A 127 -1.36 -9.94 12.84
C ASP A 127 0.10 -9.57 12.50
N LYS A 128 1.02 -10.53 12.65
CA LYS A 128 2.43 -10.34 12.31
C LYS A 128 2.65 -10.06 10.81
N PRO A 129 2.14 -10.86 9.85
CA PRO A 129 2.25 -10.54 8.42
C PRO A 129 1.71 -9.15 8.05
N THR A 130 0.60 -8.72 8.66
CA THR A 130 0.03 -7.38 8.47
C THR A 130 0.99 -6.31 8.98
N GLY A 131 1.57 -6.50 10.18
CA GLY A 131 2.55 -5.60 10.75
C GLY A 131 3.80 -5.42 9.87
N GLU A 132 4.35 -6.53 9.38
CA GLU A 132 5.48 -6.52 8.42
C GLU A 132 5.11 -5.80 7.12
N ARG A 133 3.84 -5.83 6.72
CA ARG A 133 3.35 -5.12 5.53
C ARG A 133 3.12 -3.63 5.74
N LEU A 134 2.60 -3.23 6.89
CA LEU A 134 2.51 -1.82 7.27
C LEU A 134 3.89 -1.17 7.31
N GLN A 135 4.87 -1.84 7.93
CA GLN A 135 6.24 -1.33 8.01
C GLN A 135 6.90 -1.18 6.63
N ASP A 136 6.76 -2.20 5.77
CA ASP A 136 7.27 -2.11 4.40
C ASP A 136 6.60 -1.00 3.60
N SER A 137 5.28 -0.83 3.73
CA SER A 137 4.52 0.25 3.08
C SER A 137 5.03 1.62 3.49
N MET A 138 5.32 1.83 4.78
CA MET A 138 5.91 3.10 5.25
C MET A 138 7.32 3.33 4.68
N GLN A 139 8.17 2.29 4.63
CA GLN A 139 9.52 2.41 4.08
C GLN A 139 9.52 2.70 2.57
N THR A 140 8.64 2.05 1.81
CA THR A 140 8.53 2.26 0.36
C THR A 140 7.82 3.58 0.04
N LEU A 141 6.82 3.99 0.82
CA LEU A 141 6.17 5.29 0.68
C LEU A 141 7.15 6.45 0.92
N ALA A 142 7.99 6.35 1.96
CA ALA A 142 9.04 7.34 2.20
C ALA A 142 9.99 7.46 1.00
N GLY A 143 10.36 6.33 0.38
CA GLY A 143 11.18 6.32 -0.83
C GLY A 143 10.46 6.92 -2.03
N PHE A 144 9.16 6.66 -2.18
CA PHE A 144 8.34 7.19 -3.27
C PHE A 144 8.16 8.71 -3.17
N ILE A 145 8.01 9.25 -1.96
CA ILE A 145 7.96 10.68 -1.69
C ILE A 145 9.33 11.33 -1.96
N ASP A 146 10.45 10.72 -1.53
CA ASP A 146 11.81 11.19 -1.86
C ASP A 146 12.04 11.21 -3.39
N PHE A 147 11.57 10.18 -4.09
CA PHE A 147 11.60 10.12 -5.55
C PHE A 147 10.78 11.25 -6.21
N TRP A 148 9.57 11.52 -5.72
CA TRP A 148 8.75 12.64 -6.20
C TRP A 148 9.44 13.98 -5.98
N TYR A 149 9.94 14.22 -4.76
CA TYR A 149 10.59 15.48 -4.40
C TYR A 149 11.82 15.75 -5.28
N LYS A 150 12.67 14.74 -5.50
CA LYS A 150 13.82 14.87 -6.41
C LYS A 150 13.46 15.18 -7.85
N LYS A 151 12.29 14.73 -8.32
CA LYS A 151 11.78 15.06 -9.67
C LYS A 151 11.14 16.44 -9.71
N ALA A 152 10.63 16.94 -8.58
CA ALA A 152 10.06 18.27 -8.44
C ALA A 152 11.13 19.36 -8.44
N ASP A 153 12.30 19.07 -7.86
CA ASP A 153 13.47 19.96 -7.74
C ASP A 153 14.37 19.99 -8.98
N GLN A 154 14.03 19.23 -10.03
CA GLN A 154 14.67 19.23 -11.36
C GLN A 154 13.92 20.13 -12.34
#